data_AF-A0AB38VLW0-F1
#
_entry.id   AF-A0AB38VLW0-F1
#
_cell.length_a   1.000
_cell.length_b   1.000
_cell.length_c   1.000
_cell.angle_alpha   90.00
_cell.angle_beta   90.00
_cell.angle_gamma   90.00
#
_symmetry.space_group_name_H-M   'P 1'
#
loop_
_entity.id
_entity.type
_entity.pdbx_description
1 polymer ?
#
loop_
_entity_poly.entity_id
_entity_poly.type
_entity_poly.pdbx_seq_one_letter_code
_entity_poly.pdbx_strand_id
1 'polypeptide(L)' 'MNGHVNNSKYLEWMYDVLDLDFLSSHIPKKIDLKYIKEIQYGTDIKSHWYQDGLVTRHDIIGGDAIHAQARIEWQEKKED' A
#
# COMPACT_ATOMS: atom_id res chain seq x y z
N MET A 1 -18.01 -17.95 0.31
CA MET A 1 -17.13 -16.77 0.44
C MET A 1 -16.17 -17.05 1.59
N ASN A 2 -14.86 -17.03 1.38
CA ASN A 2 -13.89 -17.59 2.32
C ASN A 2 -13.63 -16.72 3.56
N GLY A 3 -14.37 -15.64 3.81
CA GLY A 3 -14.21 -14.77 4.99
C GLY A 3 -12.95 -13.92 5.03
N HIS A 4 -11.89 -14.32 4.32
CA HIS A 4 -10.60 -13.63 4.24
C HIS A 4 -10.56 -12.59 3.11
N VAL A 5 -9.84 -11.49 3.35
CA VAL A 5 -9.51 -10.49 2.33
C VAL A 5 -8.44 -11.04 1.36
N ASN A 6 -8.57 -10.73 0.07
CA ASN A 6 -7.57 -11.09 -0.94
C ASN A 6 -6.30 -10.24 -0.79
N ASN A 7 -5.14 -10.86 -0.96
CA ASN A 7 -3.82 -10.22 -0.99
C ASN A 7 -3.73 -8.99 -1.91
N SER A 8 -4.47 -8.97 -3.03
CA SER A 8 -4.50 -7.80 -3.93
C SER A 8 -5.07 -6.54 -3.28
N LYS A 9 -5.95 -6.66 -2.28
CA LYS A 9 -6.57 -5.52 -1.60
C LYS A 9 -5.58 -4.69 -0.78
N TYR A 10 -4.52 -5.31 -0.29
CA TYR A 10 -3.48 -4.58 0.45
C TYR A 10 -2.79 -3.57 -0.44
N LEU A 11 -2.48 -3.92 -1.69
CA LEU A 11 -1.85 -3.00 -2.61
C LEU A 11 -2.79 -1.86 -2.99
N GLU A 12 -4.06 -2.14 -3.23
CA GLU A 12 -5.10 -1.12 -3.49
C GLU A 12 -5.16 -0.09 -2.34
N TRP A 13 -5.26 -0.54 -1.09
CA TRP A 13 -5.30 0.36 0.07
C TRP A 13 -4.02 1.18 0.29
N MET A 14 -2.87 0.68 -0.16
CA MET A 14 -1.61 1.43 -0.13
C MET A 14 -1.56 2.50 -1.22
N TYR A 15 -2.23 2.28 -2.35
CA TYR A 15 -2.31 3.26 -3.44
C TYR A 15 -3.35 4.35 -3.14
N ASP A 16 -4.48 4.00 -2.55
CA ASP A 16 -5.61 4.91 -2.31
C ASP A 16 -5.26 6.11 -1.40
N VAL A 17 -4.20 6.00 -0.62
CA VAL A 17 -3.75 7.05 0.31
C VAL A 17 -2.68 7.97 -0.28
N LEU A 18 -2.14 7.65 -1.45
CA LEU A 18 -1.12 8.46 -2.12
C LEU A 18 -1.74 9.63 -2.89
N ASP A 19 -0.97 10.70 -3.02
CA ASP A 19 -1.39 11.90 -3.75
C ASP A 19 -1.54 11.62 -5.26
N LEU A 20 -2.64 12.09 -5.85
CA LEU A 20 -2.94 11.86 -7.26
C LEU A 20 -1.91 12.51 -8.19
N ASP A 21 -1.40 13.69 -7.85
CA ASP A 21 -0.38 14.39 -8.65
C ASP A 21 0.93 13.59 -8.63
N PHE A 22 1.28 13.01 -7.49
CA PHE A 22 2.43 12.10 -7.39
C PHE A 22 2.24 10.85 -8.27
N LEU A 23 1.08 10.19 -8.19
CA LEU A 23 0.77 9.00 -9.01
C LEU A 23 0.64 9.30 -10.51
N SER A 24 0.28 10.53 -10.86
CA SER A 24 0.18 10.98 -12.26
C SER A 24 1.56 11.08 -12.93
N SER A 25 2.59 11.42 -12.16
CA SER A 25 3.96 11.68 -12.63
C SER A 25 4.95 10.56 -12.35
N HIS A 26 4.63 9.63 -11.45
CA HIS A 26 5.53 8.55 -11.04
C HIS A 26 4.93 7.16 -11.28
N ILE A 27 5.81 6.18 -11.53
CA ILE A 27 5.46 4.75 -11.58
C ILE A 27 6.27 3.96 -10.58
N PRO A 28 5.71 2.87 -10.01
CA PRO A 28 6.45 1.98 -9.13
C PRO A 28 7.59 1.32 -9.92
N LYS A 29 8.81 1.41 -9.40
CA LYS A 29 9.99 0.70 -9.89
C LYS A 29 10.21 -0.62 -9.16
N LYS A 30 9.96 -0.63 -7.84
CA LYS A 30 10.12 -1.82 -6.99
C LYS A 30 9.12 -1.79 -5.85
N ILE A 31 8.54 -2.94 -5.54
CA ILE A 31 7.63 -3.11 -4.39
C ILE A 31 8.18 -4.25 -3.53
N ASP A 32 8.53 -3.94 -2.30
CA ASP A 32 8.83 -4.91 -1.25
C ASP A 32 7.61 -4.98 -0.32
N LEU A 33 6.80 -6.03 -0.44
CA LEU A 33 5.55 -6.22 0.31
C LEU A 33 5.68 -7.40 1.29
N LYS A 34 5.36 -7.14 2.56
CA LYS A 34 5.35 -8.14 3.64
C LYS A 34 3.94 -8.29 4.19
N TYR A 35 3.36 -9.48 4.01
CA TYR A 35 2.15 -9.89 4.72
C TYR A 35 2.52 -10.41 6.10
N ILE A 36 1.86 -9.90 7.14
CA ILE A 36 2.11 -10.26 8.53
C ILE A 36 0.99 -11.18 9.04
N LYS A 37 -0.26 -10.80 8.81
CA LYS A 37 -1.44 -11.56 9.22
C LYS A 37 -2.65 -11.20 8.36
N GLU A 38 -3.59 -12.13 8.24
CA GLU A 38 -4.79 -11.94 7.42
C GLU A 38 -5.79 -10.96 8.07
N ILE A 39 -6.51 -10.23 7.23
CA ILE A 39 -7.66 -9.40 7.61
C ILE A 39 -8.93 -10.18 7.30
N GLN A 40 -9.85 -10.21 8.27
CA GLN A 40 -11.20 -10.75 8.09
C GLN A 40 -12.10 -9.71 7.42
N TYR A 41 -13.02 -10.17 6.57
CA TYR A 41 -14.02 -9.31 5.96
C TYR A 41 -14.83 -8.54 7.01
N GLY A 42 -15.10 -7.25 6.76
CA GLY A 42 -15.81 -6.38 7.69
C GLY A 42 -14.94 -5.77 8.80
N THR A 43 -13.63 -6.03 8.81
CA THR A 43 -12.69 -5.33 9.69
C THR A 43 -12.43 -3.93 9.15
N ASP A 44 -12.58 -2.91 10.00
CA ASP A 44 -12.14 -1.56 9.69
C ASP A 44 -10.62 -1.49 9.60
N ILE A 45 -10.13 -0.85 8.54
CA ILE A 45 -8.70 -0.70 8.27
C ILE A 45 -8.29 0.77 8.34
N LYS A 46 -7.03 0.99 8.72
CA LYS A 46 -6.32 2.26 8.57
C LYS A 46 -5.10 2.02 7.70
N SER A 47 -4.95 2.83 6.66
CA SER A 47 -3.77 2.83 5.79
C SER A 47 -2.93 4.05 6.15
N HIS A 48 -1.73 3.81 6.67
CA HIS A 48 -0.77 4.85 7.01
C HIS A 48 0.40 4.79 6.05
N TRP A 49 0.90 5.96 5.67
CA TRP A 49 2.08 6.04 4.82
C TRP A 49 2.99 7.19 5.22
N TYR A 50 4.24 7.04 4.80
CA TYR A 50 5.26 8.08 4.88
C TYR A 50 6.07 8.07 3.59
N GLN A 51 6.45 9.25 3.11
CA GLN A 51 7.25 9.41 1.90
C GLN A 51 8.55 10.15 2.19
N ASP A 52 9.62 9.63 1.61
CA ASP A 52 10.96 10.20 1.60
C ASP A 52 11.46 10.20 0.15
N GLY A 53 11.35 11.35 -0.52
CA GLY A 53 11.61 11.49 -1.95
C GLY A 53 10.80 10.50 -2.78
N LEU A 54 11.48 9.61 -3.50
CA LEU A 54 10.90 8.58 -4.37
C LEU A 54 10.71 7.24 -3.66
N VAL A 55 10.61 7.23 -2.33
CA VAL A 55 10.35 6.03 -1.54
C VAL A 55 9.15 6.26 -0.64
N THR A 56 8.13 5.42 -0.77
CA THR A 56 6.97 5.41 0.15
C THR A 56 7.00 4.17 1.02
N ARG A 57 6.71 4.31 2.32
CA ARG A 57 6.53 3.21 3.26
C ARG A 57 5.07 3.19 3.70
N HIS A 58 4.50 2.01 3.82
CA HIS A 58 3.09 1.80 4.08
C HIS A 58 2.86 0.78 5.19
N ASP A 59 1.88 1.05 6.05
CA ASP A 59 1.37 0.15 7.07
C ASP A 59 -0.14 0.01 6.92
N ILE A 60 -0.62 -1.23 6.75
CA ILE A 60 -2.04 -1.57 6.79
C ILE A 60 -2.36 -2.08 8.19
N ILE A 61 -3.19 -1.34 8.92
CA ILE A 61 -3.56 -1.58 10.31
C ILE A 61 -5.03 -2.00 10.36
N GLY A 62 -5.33 -3.09 11.06
CA GLY A 62 -6.68 -3.57 11.34
C GLY A 62 -6.82 -3.78 12.84
N GLY A 63 -7.79 -3.12 13.46
CA GLY A 63 -7.82 -2.96 14.92
C GLY A 63 -6.52 -2.33 15.43
N ASP A 64 -5.82 -3.01 16.34
CA ASP A 64 -4.61 -2.52 17.01
C ASP A 64 -3.30 -3.12 16.49
N ALA A 65 -3.30 -3.78 15.32
CA ALA A 65 -2.07 -4.42 14.84
C ALA A 65 -1.91 -4.35 13.33
N ILE A 66 -0.63 -4.36 12.91
CA ILE A 66 -0.23 -4.27 11.51
C ILE A 66 -0.46 -5.63 10.82
N HIS A 67 -1.13 -5.60 9.67
CA HIS A 67 -1.44 -6.77 8.84
C HIS A 67 -0.55 -6.87 7.61
N ALA A 68 -0.13 -5.74 7.05
CA ALA A 68 0.86 -5.73 5.97
C ALA A 68 1.70 -4.46 6.03
N GLN A 69 2.91 -4.56 5.51
CA GLN A 69 3.81 -3.42 5.31
C GLN A 69 4.37 -3.45 3.91
N ALA A 70 4.54 -2.28 3.30
CA ALA A 70 5.24 -2.18 2.03
C ALA A 70 6.27 -1.06 2.02
N ARG A 71 7.31 -1.27 1.20
CA ARG A 71 8.19 -0.22 0.72
C ARG A 71 8.12 -0.19 -0.80
N ILE A 72 7.77 0.96 -1.35
CA ILE A 72 7.69 1.17 -2.80
C ILE A 72 8.77 2.18 -3.19
N GLU A 73 9.62 1.79 -4.12
CA GLU A 73 10.53 2.69 -4.81
C GLU A 73 9.88 3.14 -6.11
N TRP A 74 9.94 4.44 -6.38
CA TRP A 74 9.30 5.09 -7.51
C TRP A 74 10.34 5.62 -8.49
N GLN A 75 9.89 5.84 -9.72
CA GLN A 75 10.63 6.59 -10.73
C GLN A 75 9.67 7.50 -11.48
N GLU A 76 10.17 8.63 -11.97
CA GLU A 76 9.41 9.52 -12.85
C GLU A 76 8.99 8.76 -14.11
N LYS A 77 7.77 9.03 -14.58
CA LYS A 77 7.32 8.58 -15.89
C LYS A 77 8.15 9.32 -16.94
N LYS A 78 8.76 8.57 -17.85
CA LYS A 78 9.32 9.18 -19.05
C LYS A 78 8.15 9.54 -19.97
N GLU A 79 8.09 10.79 -20.39
CA GLU A 79 7.31 11.16 -21.56
C GLU A 79 8.08 10.65 -22.79
N ASP A 80 7.43 9.82 -23.60
CA ASP A 80 7.93 9.37 -24.91
C ASP A 80 7.64 10.42 -25.99
#